data_AF-A0A2A5ERC6-F1
#
_entry.id   AF-A0A2A5ERC6-F1
#
_cell.length_a   1.000
_cell.length_b   1.000
_cell.length_c   1.000
_cell.angle_alpha   90.00
_cell.angle_beta   90.00
_cell.angle_gamma   90.00
#
_symmetry.space_group_name_H-M   'P 1'
#
loop_
_entity.id
_entity.type
_entity.pdbx_description
1 polymer ?
#
loop_
_entity_poly.entity_id
_entity_poly.type
_entity_poly.pdbx_seq_one_letter_code
_entity_poly.pdbx_strand_id
1 'polypeptide(L)'
;MLISFTLAGAPSIMTHRKTLKNLTQFFGDGGNMPTSAQWRALLELPEEGPLAAVNFVKLRPQAVYASGENEPSRTGLEALMLYSEGSLPRVNAMGGSFLLQGLHQGAIIGAPTDLDLVIVGNFPSAQAYVSLFLDPDYRAAFMHRRAAVESWKAVLSTGVVG
;
A
#
# COMPACT_ATOMS: atom_id res chain seq x y z
N MET A 1 42.75 6.41 13.49
CA MET A 1 41.63 5.58 13.96
C MET A 1 40.49 5.76 12.97
N LEU A 2 40.43 4.92 11.93
CA LEU A 2 39.34 4.96 10.94
C LEU A 2 38.12 4.30 11.58
N ILE A 3 37.03 5.07 11.71
CA ILE A 3 35.74 4.55 12.12
C ILE A 3 35.16 3.84 10.90
N SER A 4 35.22 2.51 10.92
CA SER A 4 34.57 1.65 9.94
C SER A 4 33.07 1.75 10.19
N PHE A 5 32.34 2.50 9.36
CA PHE A 5 30.90 2.40 9.29
C PHE A 5 30.57 1.07 8.59
N THR A 6 30.30 0.05 9.38
CA THR A 6 29.64 -1.15 8.89
C THR A 6 28.25 -0.72 8.44
N LEU A 7 28.03 -0.63 7.11
CA LEU A 7 26.70 -0.55 6.54
C LEU A 7 25.92 -1.78 7.06
N ALA A 8 24.96 -1.53 7.95
CA ALA A 8 23.92 -2.51 8.25
C ALA A 8 23.32 -2.95 6.91
N GLY A 9 23.25 -4.27 6.73
CA GLY A 9 23.27 -4.90 5.41
C GLY A 9 22.12 -4.51 4.51
N ALA A 10 22.43 -3.72 3.49
CA ALA A 10 21.54 -3.54 2.34
C ALA A 10 21.13 -4.93 1.80
N PRO A 11 19.83 -5.20 1.61
CA PRO A 11 19.36 -6.48 1.13
C PRO A 11 20.07 -6.85 -0.16
N SER A 12 20.63 -8.06 -0.18
CA SER A 12 21.32 -8.57 -1.37
C SER A 12 20.41 -8.47 -2.59
N ILE A 13 20.98 -8.15 -3.76
CA ILE A 13 20.28 -8.15 -5.06
C ILE A 13 19.44 -9.43 -5.25
N MET A 14 19.91 -10.56 -4.73
CA MET A 14 19.19 -11.83 -4.76
C MET A 14 17.89 -11.82 -3.92
N THR A 15 17.89 -11.12 -2.78
CA THR A 15 16.71 -10.91 -1.93
C THR A 15 15.68 -10.04 -2.65
N HIS A 16 16.09 -8.91 -3.26
CA HIS A 16 15.18 -8.06 -4.03
C HIS A 16 14.52 -8.79 -5.19
N ARG A 17 15.26 -9.62 -5.93
CA ARG A 17 14.69 -10.41 -7.03
C ARG A 17 13.63 -11.40 -6.55
N LYS A 18 13.87 -12.09 -5.42
CA LYS A 18 12.90 -13.02 -4.83
C LYS A 18 11.65 -12.28 -4.32
N THR A 19 11.85 -11.16 -3.62
CA THR A 19 10.76 -10.32 -3.11
C THR A 19 9.92 -9.75 -4.24
N LEU A 20 10.54 -9.19 -5.28
CA LEU A 20 9.85 -8.68 -6.46
C LEU A 20 8.98 -9.76 -7.10
N LYS A 21 9.54 -10.96 -7.36
CA LYS A 21 8.80 -12.08 -7.93
C LYS A 21 7.59 -12.45 -7.05
N ASN A 22 7.77 -12.48 -5.74
CA ASN A 22 6.70 -12.81 -4.80
C ASN A 22 5.57 -11.75 -4.84
N LEU A 23 5.92 -10.47 -4.80
CA LEU A 23 4.97 -9.36 -4.86
C LEU A 23 4.18 -9.37 -6.17
N THR A 24 4.87 -9.48 -7.32
CA THR A 24 4.21 -9.48 -8.63
C THR A 24 3.38 -10.74 -8.86
N GLN A 25 3.77 -11.89 -8.28
CA GLN A 25 2.98 -13.12 -8.37
C GLN A 25 1.66 -13.00 -7.59
N PHE A 26 1.66 -12.34 -6.44
CA PHE A 26 0.46 -12.22 -5.61
C PHE A 26 -0.44 -11.06 -6.08
N PHE A 27 0.15 -9.87 -6.29
CA PHE A 27 -0.60 -8.65 -6.58
C PHE A 27 -0.79 -8.37 -8.08
N GLY A 28 -0.08 -9.07 -8.95
CA GLY A 28 -0.03 -8.79 -10.38
C GLY A 28 0.97 -7.70 -10.74
N ASP A 29 0.85 -7.19 -11.97
CA ASP A 29 1.73 -6.17 -12.55
C ASP A 29 0.88 -5.05 -13.17
N GLY A 30 0.57 -4.01 -12.39
CA GLY A 30 -0.19 -2.84 -12.83
C GLY A 30 -1.69 -2.83 -12.46
N GLY A 31 -2.44 -1.95 -13.15
CA GLY A 31 -3.85 -1.67 -12.82
C GLY A 31 -4.00 -0.91 -11.51
N ASN A 32 -4.72 -1.48 -10.56
CA ASN A 32 -4.86 -0.94 -9.19
C ASN A 32 -3.72 -1.37 -8.24
N MET A 33 -2.64 -1.92 -8.81
CA MET A 33 -1.43 -2.37 -8.12
C MET A 33 -0.15 -1.83 -8.77
N PRO A 34 0.96 -1.77 -8.01
CA PRO A 34 2.23 -1.34 -8.58
C PRO A 34 2.68 -2.29 -9.70
N THR A 35 3.30 -1.72 -10.72
CA THR A 35 4.01 -2.49 -11.74
C THR A 35 5.30 -3.09 -11.20
N SER A 36 5.88 -4.05 -11.90
CA SER A 36 7.20 -4.60 -11.59
C SER A 36 8.28 -3.51 -11.45
N ALA A 37 8.19 -2.45 -12.26
CA ALA A 37 9.10 -1.32 -12.19
C ALA A 37 8.86 -0.47 -10.94
N GLN A 38 7.61 -0.23 -10.56
CA GLN A 38 7.26 0.51 -9.35
C GLN A 38 7.62 -0.25 -8.08
N TRP A 39 7.39 -1.57 -8.04
CA TRP A 39 7.85 -2.41 -6.93
C TRP A 39 9.37 -2.38 -6.78
N ARG A 40 10.11 -2.46 -7.90
CA ARG A 40 11.56 -2.35 -7.88
C ARG A 40 12.00 -0.99 -7.33
N ALA A 41 11.40 0.10 -7.80
CA ALA A 41 11.70 1.44 -7.31
C ALA A 41 11.47 1.58 -5.80
N LEU A 42 10.40 0.98 -5.26
CA LEU A 42 10.18 0.92 -3.82
C LEU A 42 11.26 0.10 -3.09
N LEU A 43 11.64 -1.07 -3.62
CA LEU A 43 12.68 -1.91 -3.02
C LEU A 43 14.08 -1.24 -3.06
N GLU A 44 14.30 -0.31 -3.98
CA GLU A 44 15.57 0.43 -4.12
C GLU A 44 15.62 1.72 -3.28
N LEU A 45 14.55 2.09 -2.58
CA LEU A 45 14.59 3.20 -1.62
C LEU A 45 15.57 2.89 -0.47
N PRO A 46 16.15 3.92 0.18
CA PRO A 46 16.85 3.73 1.45
C PRO A 46 15.97 2.95 2.43
N GLU A 47 16.56 1.97 3.11
CA GLU A 47 15.79 1.09 4.00
C GLU A 47 15.14 1.88 5.13
N GLU A 48 15.89 2.82 5.69
CA GLU A 48 15.54 3.64 6.85
C GLU A 48 15.03 5.04 6.45
N GLY A 49 14.18 5.59 7.32
CA GLY A 49 13.66 6.95 7.20
C GLY A 49 12.16 6.99 6.87
N PRO A 50 11.46 8.05 7.29
CA PRO A 50 10.01 8.08 7.25
C PRO A 50 9.49 8.07 5.81
N LEU A 51 8.39 7.34 5.61
CA LEU A 51 7.71 7.19 4.34
C LEU A 51 6.23 7.51 4.49
N ALA A 52 5.76 8.50 3.73
CA ALA A 52 4.35 8.80 3.57
C ALA A 52 3.80 8.09 2.32
N ALA A 53 2.68 7.39 2.48
CA ALA A 53 1.93 6.79 1.39
C ALA A 53 0.57 7.48 1.26
N VAL A 54 0.40 8.27 0.19
CA VAL A 54 -0.86 8.97 -0.10
C VAL A 54 -1.62 8.19 -1.16
N ASN A 55 -2.84 7.80 -0.82
CA ASN A 55 -3.70 6.98 -1.65
C ASN A 55 -4.93 7.79 -2.07
N PHE A 56 -5.25 7.70 -3.35
CA PHE A 56 -6.40 8.30 -4.00
C PHE A 56 -7.28 7.16 -4.52
N VAL A 57 -8.52 7.10 -4.05
CA VAL A 57 -9.37 5.93 -4.26
C VAL A 57 -10.70 6.34 -4.88
N LYS A 58 -11.05 5.65 -5.98
CA LYS A 58 -12.41 5.58 -6.51
C LYS A 58 -13.02 4.24 -6.12
N LEU A 59 -14.14 4.28 -5.41
CA LEU A 59 -14.91 3.11 -5.00
C LEU A 59 -15.86 2.69 -6.12
N ARG A 60 -16.12 1.39 -6.20
CA ARG A 60 -17.24 0.88 -6.97
C ARG A 60 -18.55 1.15 -6.21
N PRO A 61 -19.66 1.39 -6.91
CA PRO A 61 -20.98 1.38 -6.28
C PRO A 61 -21.26 0.04 -5.58
N GLN A 62 -20.87 -1.07 -6.23
CA GLN A 62 -21.03 -2.43 -5.75
C GLN A 62 -19.67 -3.16 -5.81
N ALA A 63 -19.30 -3.87 -4.75
CA ALA A 63 -18.08 -4.65 -4.72
C ALA A 63 -18.16 -5.85 -5.68
N VAL A 64 -17.06 -6.13 -6.39
CA VAL A 64 -16.97 -7.22 -7.37
C VAL A 64 -15.85 -8.18 -6.96
N TYR A 65 -16.24 -9.26 -6.30
CA TYR A 65 -15.32 -10.34 -5.91
C TYR A 65 -14.97 -11.25 -7.08
N ALA A 66 -13.79 -11.86 -7.05
CA ALA A 66 -13.35 -12.78 -8.09
C ALA A 66 -14.10 -14.11 -8.02
N SER A 67 -14.09 -14.88 -9.11
CA SER A 67 -14.68 -16.22 -9.13
C SER A 67 -14.04 -17.10 -8.04
N GLY A 68 -14.87 -17.65 -7.16
CA GLY A 68 -14.44 -18.47 -6.02
C GLY A 68 -14.38 -17.73 -4.68
N GLU A 69 -14.50 -16.40 -4.67
CA GLU A 69 -14.62 -15.59 -3.46
C GLU A 69 -16.12 -15.43 -3.11
N ASN A 70 -16.63 -16.32 -2.26
CA ASN A 70 -18.05 -16.37 -1.89
C ASN A 70 -18.38 -15.38 -0.75
N GLU A 71 -18.35 -14.09 -1.05
CA GLU A 71 -18.70 -13.03 -0.11
C GLU A 71 -20.14 -12.53 -0.31
N PRO A 72 -20.86 -12.16 0.77
CA PRO A 72 -22.12 -11.43 0.65
C PRO A 72 -22.01 -10.17 -0.21
N SER A 73 -23.11 -9.85 -0.90
CA SER A 73 -23.28 -8.59 -1.65
C SER A 73 -23.05 -7.39 -0.73
N ARG A 74 -22.16 -6.49 -1.15
CA ARG A 74 -21.75 -5.28 -0.40
C ARG A 74 -21.43 -4.15 -1.36
N THR A 75 -21.68 -2.92 -0.93
CA THR A 75 -21.15 -1.73 -1.59
C THR A 75 -19.61 -1.75 -1.59
N GLY A 76 -18.99 -0.95 -2.47
CA GLY A 76 -17.53 -0.81 -2.45
C GLY A 76 -17.01 -0.27 -1.12
N LEU A 77 -17.75 0.64 -0.47
CA LEU A 77 -17.37 1.18 0.83
C LEU A 77 -17.36 0.11 1.93
N GLU A 78 -18.40 -0.71 2.03
CA GLU A 78 -18.48 -1.80 3.01
C GLU A 78 -17.36 -2.83 2.81
N ALA A 79 -17.04 -3.18 1.55
CA ALA A 79 -15.89 -4.04 1.27
C ALA A 79 -14.56 -3.36 1.67
N LEU A 80 -14.40 -2.05 1.43
CA LEU A 80 -13.19 -1.35 1.87
C LEU A 80 -13.07 -1.30 3.40
N MET A 81 -14.19 -1.21 4.13
CA MET A 81 -14.20 -1.29 5.59
C MET A 81 -13.72 -2.66 6.09
N LEU A 82 -14.18 -3.76 5.48
CA LEU A 82 -13.67 -5.11 5.81
C LEU A 82 -12.17 -5.25 5.55
N TYR A 83 -11.69 -4.70 4.43
CA TYR A 83 -10.25 -4.62 4.19
C TYR A 83 -9.55 -3.82 5.29
N SER A 84 -10.12 -2.71 5.72
CA SER A 84 -9.52 -1.86 6.77
C SER A 84 -9.45 -2.59 8.12
N GLU A 85 -10.48 -3.34 8.49
CA GLU A 85 -10.50 -4.17 9.71
C GLU A 85 -9.37 -5.22 9.72
N GLY A 86 -9.13 -5.89 8.59
CA GLY A 86 -8.06 -6.89 8.47
C GLY A 86 -6.66 -6.29 8.30
N SER A 87 -6.55 -5.14 7.62
CA SER A 87 -5.25 -4.55 7.27
C SER A 87 -4.68 -3.61 8.33
N LEU A 88 -5.52 -2.85 9.06
CA LEU A 88 -5.06 -1.86 10.04
C LEU A 88 -4.19 -2.45 11.16
N PRO A 89 -4.53 -3.60 11.77
CA PRO A 89 -3.66 -4.23 12.77
C PRO A 89 -2.27 -4.55 12.22
N ARG A 90 -2.17 -4.93 10.93
CA ARG A 90 -0.91 -5.25 10.27
C ARG A 90 -0.10 -4.01 9.93
N VAL A 91 -0.77 -2.92 9.53
CA VAL A 91 -0.14 -1.60 9.37
C VAL A 91 0.52 -1.18 10.69
N ASN A 92 -0.23 -1.23 11.80
CA ASN A 92 0.27 -0.87 13.12
C ASN A 92 1.42 -1.77 13.59
N ALA A 93 1.34 -3.08 13.30
CA ALA A 93 2.40 -4.04 13.65
C ALA A 93 3.74 -3.73 12.96
N MET A 94 3.71 -3.10 11.78
CA MET A 94 4.91 -2.64 11.05
C MET A 94 5.33 -1.22 11.46
N GLY A 95 4.76 -0.66 12.53
CA GLY A 95 5.00 0.71 12.98
C GLY A 95 4.32 1.77 12.11
N GLY A 96 3.49 1.35 11.15
CA GLY A 96 2.70 2.26 10.34
C GLY A 96 1.53 2.84 11.10
N SER A 97 1.01 3.97 10.63
CA SER A 97 -0.18 4.63 11.16
C SER A 97 -0.91 5.39 10.05
N PHE A 98 -2.20 5.66 10.22
CA PHE A 98 -2.92 6.57 9.34
C PHE A 98 -2.92 7.99 9.92
N LEU A 99 -2.49 8.96 9.12
CA LEU A 99 -2.64 10.38 9.41
C LEU A 99 -4.04 10.88 9.01
N LEU A 100 -4.63 10.26 7.98
CA LEU A 100 -5.98 10.58 7.51
C LEU A 100 -6.60 9.37 6.80
N GLN A 101 -7.88 9.14 7.06
CA GLN A 101 -8.76 8.31 6.23
C GLN A 101 -10.07 9.09 6.08
N GLY A 102 -10.32 9.67 4.89
CA GLY A 102 -11.42 10.62 4.76
C GLY A 102 -12.07 10.66 3.38
N LEU A 103 -13.34 11.06 3.38
CA LEU A 103 -14.10 11.37 2.17
C LEU A 103 -13.47 12.58 1.46
N HIS A 104 -13.23 12.44 0.16
CA HIS A 104 -12.74 13.54 -0.66
C HIS A 104 -13.80 14.66 -0.76
N GLN A 105 -13.40 15.91 -0.53
CA GLN A 105 -14.30 17.08 -0.52
C GLN A 105 -14.18 17.96 -1.78
N GLY A 106 -13.43 17.51 -2.80
CA GLY A 106 -13.16 18.27 -4.02
C GLY A 106 -11.75 18.84 -4.09
N ALA A 107 -11.39 19.31 -5.28
CA ALA A 107 -10.12 19.99 -5.54
C ALA A 107 -10.28 21.50 -5.35
N ILE A 108 -9.42 22.10 -4.52
CA ILE A 108 -9.34 23.57 -4.37
C ILE A 108 -8.44 24.18 -5.47
N ILE A 109 -7.40 23.46 -5.89
CA ILE A 109 -6.47 23.84 -6.96
C ILE A 109 -6.28 22.64 -7.90
N GLY A 110 -6.23 22.91 -9.21
CA GLY A 110 -6.06 21.90 -10.25
C GLY A 110 -7.38 21.45 -10.86
N ALA A 111 -7.31 20.43 -11.71
CA ALA A 111 -8.49 19.87 -12.35
C ALA A 111 -9.40 19.19 -11.30
N PRO A 112 -10.74 19.22 -11.48
CA PRO A 112 -11.64 18.43 -10.65
C PRO A 112 -11.31 16.94 -10.78
N THR A 113 -11.66 16.19 -9.75
CA THR A 113 -11.47 14.75 -9.68
C THR A 113 -12.71 14.09 -9.10
N ASP A 114 -12.90 12.82 -9.42
CA ASP A 114 -14.06 12.01 -9.06
C ASP A 114 -13.76 11.04 -7.91
N LEU A 115 -12.63 11.22 -7.22
CA LEU A 115 -12.22 10.39 -6.09
C LEU A 115 -13.27 10.42 -4.98
N ASP A 116 -13.44 9.28 -4.31
CA ASP A 116 -14.32 9.15 -3.16
C ASP A 116 -13.54 9.28 -1.85
N LEU A 117 -12.30 8.79 -1.80
CA LEU A 117 -11.48 8.79 -0.59
C LEU A 117 -10.04 9.24 -0.83
N VAL A 118 -9.47 9.85 0.21
CA VAL A 118 -8.03 10.06 0.38
C VAL A 118 -7.58 9.38 1.67
N ILE A 119 -6.53 8.56 1.57
CA ILE A 119 -5.94 7.85 2.70
C ILE A 119 -4.45 8.19 2.78
N VAL A 120 -4.01 8.70 3.92
CA VAL A 120 -2.61 9.07 4.17
C VAL A 120 -2.06 8.15 5.25
N GLY A 121 -1.15 7.26 4.86
CA GLY A 121 -0.39 6.41 5.77
C GLY A 121 1.01 6.98 6.01
N ASN A 122 1.52 6.78 7.22
CA ASN A 122 2.90 7.07 7.62
C ASN A 122 3.57 5.78 8.08
N PHE A 123 4.79 5.53 7.62
CA PHE A 123 5.60 4.36 7.98
C PHE A 123 6.98 4.82 8.45
N PRO A 124 7.61 4.09 9.38
CA PRO A 124 8.91 4.46 9.91
C PRO A 124 10.04 4.26 8.89
N SER A 125 9.83 3.39 7.89
CA SER A 125 10.85 2.99 6.93
C SER A 125 10.23 2.42 5.64
N ALA A 126 10.96 2.46 4.52
CA ALA A 126 10.52 1.80 3.29
C ALA A 126 10.46 0.27 3.46
N GLN A 127 11.38 -0.28 4.26
CA GLN A 127 11.40 -1.71 4.60
C GLN A 127 10.15 -2.13 5.38
N ALA A 128 9.67 -1.29 6.31
CA ALA A 128 8.41 -1.52 7.02
C ALA A 128 7.20 -1.53 6.07
N TYR A 129 7.19 -0.60 5.11
CA TYR A 129 6.14 -0.54 4.09
C TYR A 129 6.15 -1.77 3.17
N VAL A 130 7.32 -2.26 2.75
CA VAL A 130 7.45 -3.51 1.99
C VAL A 130 6.99 -4.71 2.81
N SER A 131 7.37 -4.78 4.08
CA SER A 131 7.02 -5.88 4.99
C SER A 131 5.51 -6.04 5.14
N LEU A 132 4.75 -4.94 5.14
CA LEU A 132 3.29 -4.97 5.12
C LEU A 132 2.73 -5.79 3.94
N PHE A 133 3.29 -5.64 2.74
CA PHE A 133 2.83 -6.39 1.56
C PHE A 133 3.28 -7.86 1.56
N LEU A 134 4.23 -8.23 2.41
CA LEU A 134 4.67 -9.61 2.61
C LEU A 134 3.88 -10.33 3.71
N ASP A 135 3.14 -9.56 4.52
CA ASP A 135 2.36 -10.07 5.63
C ASP A 135 1.16 -10.93 5.14
N PRO A 136 1.01 -12.17 5.66
CA PRO A 136 -0.04 -13.08 5.20
C PRO A 136 -1.45 -12.61 5.57
N ASP A 137 -1.62 -11.96 6.72
CA ASP A 137 -2.94 -11.48 7.18
C ASP A 137 -3.36 -10.27 6.34
N TYR A 138 -2.40 -9.38 6.01
CA TYR A 138 -2.64 -8.27 5.09
C TYR A 138 -3.07 -8.77 3.71
N ARG A 139 -2.41 -9.83 3.21
CA ARG A 139 -2.77 -10.49 1.95
C ARG A 139 -4.15 -11.14 1.99
N ALA A 140 -4.52 -11.77 3.11
CA ALA A 140 -5.84 -12.36 3.27
C ALA A 140 -6.95 -11.30 3.16
N ALA A 141 -6.76 -10.12 3.77
CA ALA A 141 -7.71 -9.01 3.69
C ALA A 141 -7.78 -8.36 2.28
N PHE A 142 -6.78 -8.58 1.44
CA PHE A 142 -6.60 -7.86 0.18
C PHE A 142 -7.72 -8.09 -0.84
N MET A 143 -8.39 -9.23 -0.81
CA MET A 143 -9.52 -9.52 -1.70
C MET A 143 -10.63 -8.46 -1.58
N HIS A 144 -10.90 -7.97 -0.38
CA HIS A 144 -11.92 -6.96 -0.14
C HIS A 144 -11.53 -5.60 -0.75
N ARG A 145 -10.25 -5.19 -0.66
CA ARG A 145 -9.75 -3.98 -1.35
C ARG A 145 -9.91 -4.11 -2.85
N ARG A 146 -9.53 -5.26 -3.42
CA ARG A 146 -9.64 -5.51 -4.87
C ARG A 146 -11.10 -5.45 -5.33
N ALA A 147 -12.02 -6.02 -4.57
CA ALA A 147 -13.44 -6.00 -4.89
C ALA A 147 -14.06 -4.60 -4.74
N ALA A 148 -13.59 -3.82 -3.76
CA ALA A 148 -14.12 -2.51 -3.43
C ALA A 148 -13.87 -1.43 -4.50
N VAL A 149 -12.73 -1.49 -5.19
CA VAL A 149 -12.19 -0.30 -5.87
C VAL A 149 -12.32 -0.35 -7.39
N GLU A 150 -12.70 0.79 -7.95
CA GLU A 150 -12.67 1.01 -9.39
C GLU A 150 -11.25 1.42 -9.80
N SER A 151 -10.70 2.44 -9.13
CA SER A 151 -9.32 2.86 -9.31
C SER A 151 -8.62 3.11 -7.97
N TRP A 152 -7.34 2.75 -7.90
CA TRP A 152 -6.48 3.05 -6.76
C TRP A 152 -5.14 3.57 -7.24
N LYS A 153 -4.83 4.81 -6.89
CA LYS A 153 -3.52 5.40 -7.12
C LYS A 153 -2.84 5.64 -5.79
N ALA A 154 -1.60 5.18 -5.65
CA ALA A 154 -0.76 5.48 -4.50
C ALA A 154 0.49 6.23 -4.96
N VAL A 155 0.90 7.23 -4.17
CA VAL A 155 2.18 7.91 -4.32
C VAL A 155 2.93 7.85 -3.00
N LEU A 156 4.25 7.69 -3.09
CA LEU A 156 5.13 7.59 -1.93
C LEU A 156 6.01 8.83 -1.86
N SER A 157 6.32 9.27 -0.67
CA SER A 157 7.30 10.34 -0.43
C SER A 157 8.12 10.01 0.81
N THR A 158 9.43 10.12 0.69
CA THR A 158 10.35 10.09 1.82
C THR A 158 10.71 11.51 2.23
N GLY A 159 11.15 11.71 3.46
CA GLY A 159 11.53 13.04 3.92
C GLY A 159 12.16 13.04 5.30
N VAL A 160 12.22 14.22 5.90
CA VAL A 160 12.62 14.41 7.30
C VAL A 160 11.38 14.82 8.07
N VAL A 161 11.04 14.08 9.11
CA VAL A 161 10.02 14.51 10.08
C VAL A 161 10.76 15.39 11.10
N GLY A 162 10.35 16.64 11.21
CA GLY A 162 10.89 17.62 12.15
C GLY A 162 10.28 17.49 13.55
#